data_AF-A0A224Z007-F1
#
_entry.id   AF-A0A224Z007-F1
#
_cell.length_a   1.000
_cell.length_b   1.000
_cell.length_c   1.000
_cell.angle_alpha   90.00
_cell.angle_beta   90.00
_cell.angle_gamma   90.00
#
_symmetry.space_group_name_H-M   'P 1'
#
loop_
_entity.id
_entity.type
_entity.pdbx_description
1 polymer ?
#
loop_
_entity_poly.entity_id
_entity_poly.type
_entity_poly.pdbx_seq_one_letter_code
_entity_poly.pdbx_strand_id
1 'polypeptide(L)'
;FLLRTRRGAHTLTLSALPFVKKIKDEAATLKVLRLTGTIRSCLKYLRKYDCSVMHSVLNRCDSVEAKREVREKIAEVYDLLQTEGGARPS
;
A
#
# COMPACT_ATOMS: atom_id res chain seq x y z
N PHE A 1 2.96 5.09 -3.58
CA PHE A 1 3.83 6.28 -3.38
C PHE A 1 3.58 6.87 -2.00
N LEU A 2 4.56 7.54 -1.39
CA LEU A 2 4.44 8.17 -0.07
C LEU A 2 4.66 9.69 -0.18
N LEU A 3 3.71 10.48 0.30
CA LEU A 3 3.78 11.94 0.28
C LEU A 3 4.10 12.47 1.68
N ARG A 4 5.19 13.20 1.83
CA ARG A 4 5.51 13.90 3.07
C ARG A 4 4.87 15.27 3.06
N THR A 5 4.11 15.58 4.11
CA THR A 5 3.47 16.89 4.29
C THR A 5 3.92 17.51 5.61
N ARG A 6 3.86 18.85 5.69
CA ARG A 6 4.09 19.57 6.95
C ARG A 6 2.86 19.42 7.85
N ARG A 7 3.06 19.46 9.18
CA ARG A 7 1.99 19.28 10.18
C ARG A 7 0.80 20.24 10.01
N GLY A 8 1.00 21.46 9.51
CA GLY A 8 -0.12 22.38 9.24
C GLY A 8 -0.77 22.18 7.86
N ALA A 9 0.00 21.79 6.84
CA ALA A 9 -0.45 21.72 5.46
C ALA A 9 -1.14 20.39 5.09
N HIS A 10 -1.03 19.36 5.95
CA HIS A 10 -1.54 18.03 5.64
C HIS A 10 -3.05 18.01 5.32
N THR A 11 -3.86 18.84 5.97
CA THR A 11 -5.30 18.95 5.69
C THR A 11 -5.57 19.47 4.28
N LEU A 12 -4.84 20.52 3.86
CA LEU A 12 -4.95 21.06 2.50
C LEU A 12 -4.56 20.01 1.47
N THR A 13 -3.44 19.31 1.70
CA THR A 13 -3.00 18.24 0.80
C THR A 13 -4.06 17.14 0.72
N LEU A 14 -4.59 16.66 1.85
CA LEU A 14 -5.62 15.63 1.87
C LEU A 14 -6.89 16.07 1.14
N SER A 15 -7.32 17.33 1.30
CA SER A 15 -8.49 17.87 0.60
C SER A 15 -8.26 18.04 -0.90
N ALA A 16 -7.01 18.21 -1.34
CA ALA A 16 -6.68 18.40 -2.75
C ALA A 16 -6.60 17.09 -3.55
N LEU A 17 -6.22 15.98 -2.89
CA LEU A 17 -5.99 14.69 -3.57
C LEU A 17 -7.20 14.13 -4.33
N PRO A 18 -8.45 14.23 -3.85
CA PRO A 18 -9.63 13.79 -4.60
C PRO A 18 -9.89 14.56 -5.90
N PHE A 19 -9.35 15.79 -6.03
CA PHE A 19 -9.51 16.60 -7.24
C PHE A 19 -8.52 16.23 -8.34
N VAL A 20 -7.52 15.40 -8.05
CA VAL A 20 -6.60 14.86 -9.05
C VAL A 20 -7.31 13.75 -9.81
N LYS A 21 -7.84 14.09 -11.01
CA LYS A 21 -8.58 13.15 -11.88
C LYS A 21 -7.70 12.46 -12.94
N LYS A 22 -6.55 13.05 -13.26
CA LYS A 22 -5.66 12.58 -14.33
C LYS A 22 -4.21 12.75 -13.90
N ILE A 23 -3.37 11.76 -14.19
CA ILE A 23 -1.92 11.83 -14.02
C ILE A 23 -1.33 11.58 -15.40
N LYS A 24 -0.65 12.59 -15.96
CA LYS A 24 -0.24 12.61 -17.38
C LYS A 24 -1.44 12.36 -18.31
N ASP A 25 -1.48 11.20 -18.95
CA ASP A 25 -2.52 10.81 -19.90
C ASP A 25 -3.54 9.81 -19.37
N GLU A 26 -3.35 9.34 -18.14
CA GLU A 26 -4.19 8.31 -17.54
C GLU A 26 -5.16 8.90 -16.52
N ALA A 27 -6.43 8.48 -16.61
CA ALA A 27 -7.42 8.76 -15.58
C ALA A 27 -7.03 8.02 -14.29
N ALA A 28 -6.93 8.74 -13.18
CA ALA A 28 -6.46 8.19 -11.91
C ALA A 28 -7.38 8.63 -10.77
N THR A 29 -7.70 7.70 -9.87
CA THR A 29 -8.38 8.00 -8.60
C THR A 29 -7.44 7.67 -7.46
N LEU A 30 -7.02 8.70 -6.72
CA LEU A 30 -6.09 8.55 -5.61
C LEU A 30 -6.81 8.12 -4.34
N LYS A 31 -6.63 6.86 -3.94
CA LYS A 31 -7.05 6.38 -2.61
C LYS A 31 -5.98 6.74 -1.59
N VAL A 32 -6.38 7.37 -0.49
CA VAL A 32 -5.46 7.94 0.48
C VAL A 32 -5.50 7.17 1.79
N LEU A 33 -4.33 6.72 2.24
CA LEU A 33 -4.12 6.18 3.58
C LEU A 33 -3.33 7.22 4.39
N ARG A 34 -4.00 7.86 5.35
CA ARG A 34 -3.35 8.86 6.20
C ARG A 34 -2.45 8.17 7.23
N LEU A 35 -1.14 8.36 7.09
CA LEU A 35 -0.14 7.85 8.01
C LEU A 35 0.37 8.98 8.91
N THR A 36 0.55 8.70 10.20
CA THR A 36 1.04 9.67 11.19
C THR A 36 2.24 9.10 11.94
N GLY A 37 3.19 9.98 12.28
CA GLY A 37 4.38 9.61 13.06
C GLY A 37 5.64 9.57 12.21
N THR A 38 6.58 8.72 12.61
CA THR A 38 7.88 8.57 11.92
C THR A 38 7.74 7.64 10.72
N ILE A 39 8.67 7.74 9.76
CA ILE A 39 8.72 6.82 8.61
C ILE A 39 8.74 5.36 9.09
N ARG A 40 9.50 5.05 10.15
CA ARG A 40 9.58 3.70 10.72
C ARG A 40 8.22 3.19 11.24
N SER A 41 7.47 4.03 11.96
CA SER A 41 6.12 3.66 12.43
C SER A 41 5.13 3.51 11.28
N CYS A 42 5.21 4.39 10.27
CA CYS A 42 4.40 4.32 9.07
C CYS A 42 4.61 3.00 8.30
N LEU A 43 5.87 2.57 8.12
CA LEU A 43 6.19 1.31 7.45
C LEU A 43 5.70 0.09 8.25
N LYS A 44 5.84 0.12 9.59
CA LYS A 44 5.31 -0.95 10.45
C LYS A 44 3.79 -1.06 10.35
N TYR A 45 3.10 0.07 10.28
CA TYR A 45 1.66 0.10 10.06
C TYR A 45 1.28 -0.40 8.66
N LEU A 46 2.00 0.05 7.62
CA LEU A 46 1.76 -0.37 6.24
C LEU A 46 1.80 -1.90 6.11
N ARG A 47 2.83 -2.54 6.69
CA ARG A 47 2.94 -4.00 6.68
C ARG A 47 1.71 -4.68 7.31
N LYS A 48 1.22 -4.16 8.44
CA LYS A 48 0.02 -4.71 9.09
C LYS A 48 -1.25 -4.47 8.25
N TYR A 49 -1.36 -3.30 7.65
CA TYR A 49 -2.47 -2.93 6.80
C TYR A 49 -2.54 -3.84 5.57
N ASP A 50 -1.42 -4.05 4.88
CA ASP A 50 -1.33 -4.94 3.72
C ASP A 50 -1.77 -6.36 4.08
N CYS A 51 -1.28 -6.93 5.19
CA CYS A 51 -1.73 -8.24 5.66
C CYS A 51 -3.25 -8.27 5.90
N SER A 52 -3.82 -7.24 6.53
CA SER A 52 -5.27 -7.16 6.79
C SER A 52 -6.09 -7.10 5.51
N VAL A 53 -5.64 -6.35 4.51
CA VAL A 53 -6.29 -6.26 3.19
C VAL A 53 -6.22 -7.62 2.48
N MET A 54 -5.07 -8.27 2.48
CA MET A 54 -4.91 -9.60 1.87
C MET A 54 -5.83 -10.64 2.54
N HIS A 55 -5.91 -10.65 3.87
CA HIS A 55 -6.86 -11.52 4.59
C HIS A 55 -8.32 -11.21 4.21
N SER A 56 -8.68 -9.93 4.07
CA SER A 56 -10.03 -9.56 3.63
C SER A 56 -10.34 -10.05 2.22
N VAL A 57 -9.38 -9.96 1.30
CA VAL A 57 -9.53 -10.47 -0.07
C VAL A 57 -9.66 -11.99 -0.07
N LEU A 58 -8.79 -12.71 0.66
CA LEU A 58 -8.86 -14.16 0.79
C LEU A 58 -10.19 -14.65 1.37
N ASN A 59 -10.75 -13.91 2.32
CA ASN A 59 -12.04 -14.27 2.92
C ASN A 59 -13.24 -14.09 1.97
N ARG A 60 -13.09 -13.27 0.92
CA ARG A 60 -14.12 -13.08 -0.12
C ARG A 60 -14.07 -14.14 -1.23
N CYS A 61 -13.03 -14.97 -1.28
CA CYS A 61 -12.99 -16.09 -2.22
C CYS A 61 -13.93 -17.19 -1.74
N ASP A 62 -14.79 -17.72 -2.62
CA ASP A 62 -15.76 -18.75 -2.25
C ASP A 62 -15.18 -20.18 -2.30
N SER A 63 -14.24 -20.43 -3.21
CA SER A 63 -13.58 -21.73 -3.38
C SER A 63 -12.32 -21.89 -2.52
N VAL A 64 -12.12 -23.09 -2.00
CA VAL A 64 -10.93 -23.47 -1.20
C VAL A 64 -9.69 -23.55 -2.09
N GLU A 65 -9.85 -24.00 -3.33
CA GLU A 65 -8.81 -24.10 -4.35
C GLU A 65 -8.31 -22.70 -4.73
N ALA A 66 -9.23 -21.76 -4.96
CA ALA A 66 -8.88 -20.36 -5.25
C ALA A 66 -8.14 -19.71 -4.08
N LYS A 67 -8.53 -19.98 -2.83
CA LYS A 67 -7.81 -19.49 -1.65
C LYS A 67 -6.38 -20.02 -1.58
N ARG A 68 -6.18 -21.30 -1.94
CA ARG A 68 -4.86 -21.93 -1.93
C ARG A 68 -3.94 -21.30 -2.98
N GLU A 69 -4.42 -21.17 -4.21
CA GLU A 69 -3.64 -20.58 -5.31
C GLU A 69 -3.25 -19.12 -5.00
N VAL A 70 -4.19 -18.32 -4.47
CA VAL A 70 -3.89 -16.93 -4.10
C VAL A 70 -2.88 -16.86 -2.94
N ARG A 71 -2.92 -17.79 -1.98
CA ARG A 71 -1.93 -17.85 -0.89
C ARG A 71 -0.52 -18.18 -1.41
N GLU A 72 -0.40 -19.14 -2.32
CA GLU A 72 0.87 -19.52 -2.95
C GLU A 72 1.47 -18.33 -3.70
N LYS A 73 0.66 -17.64 -4.54
CA LYS A 73 1.09 -16.42 -5.24
C LYS A 73 1.50 -15.28 -4.30
N ILE A 74 0.77 -15.10 -3.19
CA ILE A 74 1.13 -14.08 -2.19
C ILE A 74 2.52 -14.39 -1.60
N ALA A 75 2.78 -15.65 -1.26
CA ALA A 75 4.08 -16.05 -0.71
C ALA A 75 5.22 -15.78 -1.69
N GLU A 76 5.06 -16.17 -2.95
CA GLU A 76 6.04 -15.92 -4.02
C GLU A 76 6.39 -14.43 -4.17
N VAL A 77 5.37 -13.56 -4.18
CA VAL A 77 5.57 -12.11 -4.28
C VAL A 77 6.34 -11.55 -3.08
N TYR A 78 6.05 -12.02 -1.86
CA TYR A 78 6.78 -11.57 -0.67
C TYR A 78 8.23 -12.05 -0.63
N ASP A 79 8.54 -13.22 -1.18
CA ASP A 79 9.91 -13.73 -1.29
C ASP A 79 10.74 -12.90 -2.29
N LEU A 80 10.13 -12.53 -3.43
CA LEU A 80 10.75 -11.63 -4.41
C LEU A 80 11.04 -10.24 -3.82
N LEU A 81 10.12 -9.70 -3.03
CA LEU A 81 10.30 -8.38 -2.40
C LEU A 81 11.41 -8.37 -1.33
N GLN A 82 11.71 -9.51 -0.71
CA GLN A 82 12.82 -9.62 0.25
C GLN A 82 14.18 -9.66 -0.45
N THR A 83 14.25 -10.17 -1.68
CA THR A 83 15.50 -10.29 -2.43
C THR A 83 15.95 -8.95 -3.01
N GLU A 84 15.03 -8.06 -3.41
CA GLU A 84 15.39 -6.76 -4.01
C GLU A 84 15.68 -5.64 -2.99
N GLY A 85 15.27 -5.78 -1.73
CA GLY A 85 15.39 -4.73 -0.70
C GLY A 85 16.78 -4.55 -0.05
N GLY A 86 17.81 -5.26 -0.52
CA GLY A 86 19.10 -5.40 0.18
C GLY A 86 20.20 -4.40 -0.15
N ALA A 87 20.16 -3.70 -1.29
CA ALA A 87 21.25 -2.83 -1.71
C ALA A 87 21.09 -1.40 -1.14
N ARG A 88 21.86 -1.09 -0.10
CA ARG A 88 22.06 0.28 0.38
C ARG A 88 23.03 0.95 -0.60
N PRO A 89 22.67 2.01 -1.36
CA PRO A 89 23.65 2.74 -2.14
C PRO A 89 24.68 3.36 -1.18
N SER A 90 25.95 3.03 -1.41
CA SER A 90 27.14 3.53 -0.71
C SER A 90 27.39 5.01 -0.97
#